data_AF-A0A453G7B1-F1
#
_entry.id   AF-A0A453G7B1-F1
#
_cell.length_a   1.000
_cell.length_b   1.000
_cell.length_c   1.000
_cell.angle_alpha   90.00
_cell.angle_beta   90.00
_cell.angle_gamma   90.00
#
_symmetry.space_group_name_H-M   'P 1'
#
loop_
_entity.id
_entity.type
_entity.pdbx_description
1 polymer ?
#
loop_
_entity_poly.entity_id
_entity_poly.type
_entity_poly.pdbx_seq_one_letter_code
_entity_poly.pdbx_strand_id
1 'polypeptide(L)' 'MATKRSVGTLGDKDLRGKKVFLRADLNILLDDSQNITDDNCIRASVLSIKFLMAKGAKAILANHLA' A
#
# COMPACT_ATOMS: atom_id res chain seq x y z
N MET A 1 4.98 23.36 -9.84
CA MET A 1 4.30 22.24 -9.14
C MET A 1 4.73 20.93 -9.79
N ALA A 2 5.02 19.88 -9.02
CA ALA A 2 5.32 18.58 -9.59
C ALA A 2 4.05 17.94 -10.18
N THR A 3 4.12 17.47 -11.42
CA THR A 3 2.99 16.79 -12.09
C THR A 3 2.66 15.50 -11.35
N LYS A 4 1.39 15.33 -10.96
CA LYS A 4 0.89 14.08 -10.37
C LYS A 4 1.06 12.94 -11.38
N ARG A 5 1.75 11.87 -10.99
CA ARG A 5 1.92 10.65 -11.78
C ARG A 5 1.08 9.53 -11.18
N SER A 6 0.65 8.57 -12.00
CA SER A 6 -0.01 7.35 -11.50
C SER A 6 1.04 6.31 -11.13
N VAL A 7 0.71 5.38 -10.23
CA VAL A 7 1.65 4.33 -9.83
C VAL A 7 2.05 3.44 -11.02
N GLY A 8 1.16 3.23 -11.98
CA GLY A 8 1.41 2.42 -13.17
C GLY A 8 2.39 3.04 -14.15
N THR A 9 2.67 4.35 -14.06
CA THR A 9 3.68 5.02 -14.90
C THR A 9 5.07 5.05 -14.26
N LEU A 10 5.22 4.54 -13.04
CA LEU A 10 6.52 4.46 -12.35
C LEU A 10 7.25 3.18 -12.76
N GLY A 11 8.43 3.36 -13.36
CA GLY A 11 9.28 2.25 -13.76
C GLY A 11 10.31 1.87 -12.69
N ASP A 12 11.15 0.89 -13.01
CA ASP A 12 12.20 0.42 -12.10
C ASP A 12 13.19 1.53 -11.71
N LYS A 13 13.49 2.44 -12.64
CA LYS A 13 14.38 3.60 -12.40
C LYS A 13 13.79 4.57 -11.37
N ASP A 14 12.47 4.66 -11.29
CA ASP A 14 11.77 5.53 -10.36
C ASP A 14 11.67 4.92 -8.95
N LEU A 15 11.73 3.60 -8.82
CA LEU A 15 11.35 2.88 -7.58
C LEU A 15 12.47 2.08 -6.93
N ARG A 16 13.40 1.50 -7.71
CA ARG A 16 14.41 0.58 -7.19
C ARG A 16 15.33 1.26 -6.18
N GLY A 17 15.48 0.63 -5.01
CA GLY A 17 16.30 1.11 -3.90
C GLY A 17 15.69 2.28 -3.11
N LYS A 18 14.55 2.83 -3.54
CA LYS A 18 13.89 3.95 -2.86
C LYS A 18 12.99 3.45 -1.72
N LYS A 19 12.83 4.31 -0.71
CA LYS A 19 11.79 4.16 0.33
C LYS A 19 10.55 4.91 -0.14
N VAL A 20 9.43 4.20 -0.26
CA VAL A 20 8.15 4.75 -0.73
C VAL A 20 7.18 4.79 0.42
N PHE A 21 6.73 5.99 0.79
CA PHE A 21 5.64 6.15 1.73
C PHE A 21 4.31 5.85 1.02
N LEU A 22 3.62 4.81 1.48
CA LEU A 22 2.35 4.35 0.94
C LEU A 22 1.27 4.52 2.01
N ARG A 23 0.42 5.52 1.83
CA ARG A 23 -0.83 5.62 2.59
C ARG A 23 -1.82 4.63 2.00
N ALA A 24 -2.09 3.55 2.72
CA ALA A 24 -2.97 2.47 2.29
C ALA A 24 -4.21 2.45 3.18
N ASP A 25 -5.35 2.09 2.59
CA ASP A 25 -6.54 1.77 3.36
C ASP A 25 -6.41 0.31 3.83
N LEU A 26 -6.17 0.16 5.13
CA LEU A 26 -6.05 -1.14 5.79
C LEU A 26 -7.12 -1.28 6.89
N ASN A 27 -8.25 -0.58 6.72
CA ASN A 27 -9.37 -0.73 7.63
C ASN A 27 -9.95 -2.14 7.53
N ILE A 28 -10.27 -2.69 8.69
CA ILE A 28 -10.80 -4.04 8.85
C ILE A 28 -12.02 -3.98 9.74
N LEU A 29 -13.00 -4.82 9.44
CA LEU A 29 -14.10 -5.06 10.35
C LEU A 29 -13.65 -6.11 11.35
N LEU A 30 -13.79 -5.80 12.63
CA LEU A 30 -13.47 -6.70 13.74
C LEU A 30 -14.76 -7.12 14.44
N ASP A 31 -14.81 -8.37 14.90
CA ASP A 31 -15.84 -8.81 15.85
C ASP A 31 -15.49 -8.39 17.29
N ASP A 32 -16.39 -8.70 18.24
CA ASP A 32 -16.21 -8.39 19.67
C ASP A 32 -14.97 -9.07 20.30
N SER A 33 -14.47 -10.15 19.67
CA SER A 33 -13.26 -10.86 20.08
C SER A 33 -12.01 -10.41 19.32
N GLN A 34 -12.10 -9.30 18.58
CA GLN A 34 -11.05 -8.73 17.74
C GLN A 34 -10.57 -9.64 16.59
N ASN A 35 -11.40 -10.58 16.14
CA ASN A 35 -11.11 -11.33 14.91
C ASN A 35 -11.51 -10.52 13.68
N ILE A 36 -10.75 -10.68 12.61
CA ILE A 36 -11.06 -10.05 11.32
C ILE A 36 -12.26 -10.75 10.71
N THR A 37 -13.34 -10.02 10.50
CA THR A 37 -14.57 -10.52 9.85
C THR A 37 -14.63 -10.16 8.36
N ASP A 38 -13.98 -9.07 7.95
CA ASP A 38 -13.77 -8.70 6.55
C ASP A 38 -12.40 -8.03 6.35
N ASP A 39 -11.63 -8.54 5.39
CA ASP A 39 -10.27 -8.14 5.04
C ASP A 39 -10.16 -7.63 3.59
N ASN A 40 -11.28 -7.23 2.97
CA ASN A 40 -11.29 -6.78 1.57
C ASN A 40 -10.33 -5.61 1.32
N CYS A 41 -10.28 -4.63 2.21
CA CYS A 41 -9.37 -3.48 2.08
C CYS A 41 -7.89 -3.90 2.13
N ILE A 42 -7.55 -4.84 3.01
CA ILE A 42 -6.20 -5.41 3.06
C ILE A 42 -5.85 -6.05 1.72
N ARG A 43 -6.71 -6.94 1.20
CA ARG A 43 -6.47 -7.63 -0.08
C ARG A 43 -6.32 -6.65 -1.25
N ALA A 44 -7.11 -5.58 -1.29
CA ALA A 44 -7.00 -4.54 -2.30
C ALA A 44 -5.64 -3.81 -2.23
N SER A 45 -5.19 -3.48 -1.02
CA SER A 45 -3.91 -2.80 -0.77
C SER A 45 -2.69 -3.68 -1.08
N VAL A 46 -2.79 -5.01 -0.93
CA VAL A 46 -1.71 -5.97 -1.20
C VAL A 46 -1.19 -5.87 -2.65
N LEU A 47 -2.06 -5.60 -3.63
CA LEU A 47 -1.65 -5.46 -5.03
C LEU A 47 -0.61 -4.34 -5.20
N SER A 48 -0.85 -3.18 -4.59
CA SER A 48 0.05 -2.02 -4.66
C SER A 48 1.36 -2.29 -3.92
N ILE A 49 1.30 -2.96 -2.77
CA ILE A 49 2.49 -3.32 -2.00
C ILE A 49 3.39 -4.27 -2.80
N LYS A 50 2.80 -5.31 -3.39
CA LYS A 50 3.53 -6.28 -4.23
C LYS A 50 4.16 -5.62 -5.44
N PHE A 51 3.47 -4.68 -6.09
CA PHE A 51 4.03 -3.91 -7.21
C PHE A 51 5.30 -3.15 -6.79
N LEU A 52 5.25 -2.40 -5.68
CA LEU A 52 6.40 -1.63 -5.19
C LEU A 52 7.58 -2.54 -4.84
N MET A 53 7.32 -3.65 -4.15
CA MET A 53 8.34 -4.62 -3.77
C MET A 53 8.97 -5.30 -4.99
N ALA A 54 8.17 -5.72 -5.98
CA ALA A 54 8.65 -6.32 -7.22
C ALA A 54 9.55 -5.35 -8.03
N LYS A 55 9.31 -4.04 -7.90
CA LYS A 55 10.14 -2.98 -8.50
C LYS A 55 11.38 -2.61 -7.67
N GLY A 56 11.65 -3.34 -6.58
CA GLY A 56 12.82 -3.16 -5.72
C GLY A 56 12.72 -1.96 -4.78
N ALA A 57 11.52 -1.44 -4.53
CA ALA A 57 11.29 -0.39 -3.55
C ALA A 57 11.09 -0.98 -2.15
N LYS A 58 11.34 -0.16 -1.12
CA LYS A 58 10.97 -0.44 0.27
C LYS A 58 9.70 0.34 0.62
N ALA A 59 8.58 -0.35 0.77
CA ALA A 59 7.31 0.28 1.14
C ALA A 59 7.24 0.58 2.64
N ILE A 60 6.86 1.81 3.00
CA ILE A 60 6.54 2.23 4.36
C ILE A 60 5.04 2.52 4.40
N LEU A 61 4.28 1.70 5.12
CA LEU A 61 2.83 1.77 5.16
C LEU A 61 2.34 2.69 6.27
N ALA A 62 1.29 3.46 5.97
CA ALA A 62 0.52 4.19 6.97
C ALA A 62 -0.97 3.99 6.71
N ASN A 63 -1.70 3.67 7.77
CA ASN A 63 -3.15 3.62 7.80
C ASN A 63 -3.65 4.40 9.03
N HIS A 64 -4.85 4.94 8.94
CA HIS A 64 -5.63 5.36 10.10
C HIS A 64 -6.37 4.15 10.67
N LEU A 65 -6.56 4.07 11.97
CA LEU A 65 -7.46 3.07 12.55
C LEU A 65 -8.58 3.86 13.26
N ALA A 66 -9.80 3.69 12.77
CA ALA A 66 -11.00 4.30 13.34
C ALA A 66 -11.83 3.24 14.07
#